data_AF-A0A967S9V7-F1
#
_entry.id   AF-A0A967S9V7-F1
#
_cell.length_a   1.000
_cell.length_b   1.000
_cell.length_c   1.000
_cell.angle_alpha   90.00
_cell.angle_beta   90.00
_cell.angle_gamma   90.00
#
_symmetry.space_group_name_H-M   'P 1'
#
loop_
_entity.id
_entity.type
_entity.pdbx_description
1 polymer ?
#
loop_
_entity_poly.entity_id
_entity_poly.type
_entity_poly.pdbx_seq_one_letter_code
_entity_poly.pdbx_strand_id
1 'polypeptide(L)'
;RHSRRALVAEGARLARDVPGPEGWAPGRPGIRAQLVDTREWKLEDDFVYEADGRSCHVLNAVSPGFTCALPLAEHLLDIVEGIRTQ
;
A
#
# COMPACT_ATOMS: atom_id res chain seq x y z
N ARG A 1 12.06 -16.31 -0.93
CA ARG A 1 12.35 -15.83 0.45
C ARG A 1 13.66 -15.04 0.41
N HIS A 2 13.64 -13.72 0.50
CA HIS A 2 14.88 -12.93 0.44
C HIS A 2 15.69 -13.13 1.72
N SER A 3 16.96 -13.54 1.57
CA SER A 3 17.89 -13.64 2.70
C SER A 3 18.54 -12.28 2.96
N ARG A 4 19.01 -12.03 4.18
CA ARG A 4 19.76 -10.81 4.52
C ARG A 4 20.96 -10.59 3.57
N ARG A 5 21.67 -11.67 3.24
CA ARG A 5 22.79 -11.64 2.28
C ARG A 5 22.35 -11.17 0.90
N ALA A 6 21.22 -11.68 0.39
CA ALA A 6 20.70 -11.29 -0.92
C ALA A 6 20.32 -9.79 -0.95
N LEU A 7 19.64 -9.30 0.10
CA LEU A 7 19.28 -7.88 0.22
C LEU A 7 20.51 -6.96 0.24
N VAL A 8 21.55 -7.32 1.01
CA VAL A 8 22.81 -6.55 1.05
C VAL A 8 23.53 -6.57 -0.30
N ALA A 9 23.55 -7.71 -0.99
CA ALA A 9 24.16 -7.83 -2.31
C ALA A 9 23.47 -6.95 -3.36
N GLU A 10 22.14 -6.88 -3.37
CA GLU A 10 21.41 -5.98 -4.27
C GLU A 10 21.61 -4.51 -3.89
N GLY A 11 21.60 -4.17 -2.59
CA GLY A 11 21.87 -2.81 -2.13
C GLY A 11 23.26 -2.30 -2.52
N ALA A 12 24.29 -3.15 -2.44
CA ALA A 12 25.66 -2.82 -2.81
C ALA A 12 25.86 -2.56 -4.31
N ARG A 13 24.92 -2.98 -5.17
CA ARG A 13 24.91 -2.60 -6.60
C ARG A 13 24.44 -1.17 -6.83
N LEU A 14 23.66 -0.60 -5.90
CA LEU A 14 22.99 0.69 -6.03
C LEU A 14 23.66 1.81 -5.22
N ALA A 15 24.34 1.48 -4.12
CA ALA A 15 24.97 2.43 -3.21
C ALA A 15 26.40 2.03 -2.87
N ARG A 16 27.26 3.02 -2.60
CA ARG A 16 28.61 2.80 -2.06
C ARG A 16 28.55 2.57 -0.55
N ASP A 17 29.58 1.92 -0.03
CA ASP A 17 29.82 1.76 1.42
C ASP A 17 28.69 1.06 2.19
N VAL A 18 27.97 0.14 1.53
CA VAL A 18 26.92 -0.66 2.15
C VAL A 18 27.54 -1.64 3.16
N PRO A 19 27.14 -1.60 4.46
CA PRO A 19 27.65 -2.53 5.46
C PRO A 19 27.33 -3.98 5.11
N GLY A 20 28.24 -4.89 5.46
CA GLY A 20 28.00 -6.32 5.32
C GLY A 20 26.79 -6.81 6.14
N PRO A 21 26.26 -8.01 5.87
CA PRO A 21 25.05 -8.55 6.52
C PRO A 21 25.06 -8.55 8.07
N GLU A 22 26.24 -8.55 8.68
CA GLU A 22 26.46 -8.42 10.12
C GLU A 22 26.16 -7.02 10.65
N GLY A 23 26.28 -5.97 9.83
CA GLY A 23 25.96 -4.59 10.17
C GLY A 23 24.47 -4.26 10.22
N TRP A 24 23.59 -5.22 9.91
CA TRP A 24 22.14 -5.02 9.84
C TRP A 24 21.40 -5.80 10.94
N ALA A 25 20.56 -5.08 11.69
CA ALA A 25 19.64 -5.66 12.67
C ALA A 25 18.21 -5.75 12.09
N PRO A 26 17.41 -6.76 12.47
CA PRO A 26 16.00 -6.80 12.10
C PRO A 26 15.22 -5.60 12.65
N GLY A 27 14.46 -4.92 11.80
CA GLY A 27 13.46 -3.94 12.22
C GLY A 27 12.13 -4.60 12.61
N ARG A 28 11.18 -3.81 13.16
CA ARG A 28 9.81 -4.29 13.35
C ARG A 28 9.15 -4.52 11.99
N PRO A 29 8.58 -5.70 11.73
CA PRO A 29 7.86 -5.94 10.48
C PRO A 29 6.54 -5.15 10.48
N GLY A 30 6.12 -4.71 9.29
CA GLY A 30 4.78 -4.15 9.05
C GLY A 30 3.96 -5.09 8.17
N ILE A 31 2.64 -5.07 8.36
CA ILE A 31 1.68 -5.78 7.49
C ILE A 31 0.95 -4.73 6.66
N ARG A 32 0.89 -4.93 5.35
CA ARG A 32 0.04 -4.13 4.47
C ARG A 32 -1.34 -4.78 4.39
N ALA A 33 -2.39 -4.03 4.74
CA ALA A 33 -3.78 -4.49 4.62
C ALA A 33 -4.26 -4.43 3.15
N GLN A 34 -3.51 -5.09 2.26
CA GLN A 34 -3.69 -5.00 0.81
C GLN A 34 -4.77 -5.98 0.36
N LEU A 35 -5.71 -5.50 -0.43
CA LEU A 35 -6.81 -6.31 -0.94
C LEU A 35 -6.30 -7.37 -1.93
N VAL A 36 -6.91 -8.54 -1.89
CA VAL A 36 -6.62 -9.65 -2.81
C VAL A 36 -7.86 -9.89 -3.65
N ASP A 37 -7.71 -9.81 -4.97
CA ASP A 37 -8.71 -10.30 -5.91
C ASP A 37 -8.62 -11.83 -5.96
N THR A 38 -9.66 -12.51 -5.46
CA THR A 38 -9.71 -13.98 -5.39
C THR A 38 -10.15 -14.63 -6.69
N ARG A 39 -10.61 -13.86 -7.68
CA ARG A 39 -10.95 -14.34 -9.02
C ARG A 39 -9.70 -14.36 -9.89
N GLU A 40 -8.97 -13.26 -9.89
CA GLU A 40 -7.74 -13.08 -10.68
C GLU A 40 -6.48 -13.52 -9.93
N TRP A 41 -6.59 -13.84 -8.63
CA TRP A 41 -5.48 -14.21 -7.75
C TRP A 41 -4.33 -13.18 -7.72
N LYS A 42 -4.70 -11.90 -7.75
CA LYS A 42 -3.75 -10.78 -7.73
C LYS A 42 -3.95 -9.91 -6.50
N LEU A 43 -2.89 -9.17 -6.18
CA LEU A 43 -2.96 -8.09 -5.19
C LEU A 43 -3.41 -6.82 -5.88
N GLU A 44 -4.35 -6.09 -5.27
CA GLU A 44 -4.74 -4.77 -5.75
C GLU A 44 -3.65 -3.74 -5.41
N ASP A 45 -3.27 -2.98 -6.43
CA ASP A 45 -2.20 -1.98 -6.39
C ASP A 45 -2.71 -0.53 -6.43
N ASP A 46 -4.01 -0.33 -6.68
CA ASP A 46 -4.67 0.98 -6.69
C ASP A 46 -5.82 1.06 -5.65
N PHE A 47 -6.44 2.22 -5.53
CA PHE A 47 -7.57 2.45 -4.64
C PHE A 47 -8.80 1.62 -5.06
N VAL A 48 -9.37 0.92 -4.08
CA VAL A 48 -10.63 0.20 -4.25
C VAL A 48 -11.59 0.69 -3.18
N TYR A 49 -12.75 1.17 -3.61
CA TYR A 49 -13.82 1.62 -2.74
C TYR A 49 -15.18 1.33 -3.38
N GLU A 50 -16.19 1.16 -2.55
CA GLU A 50 -17.58 0.97 -2.95
C GLU A 50 -18.44 1.98 -2.20
N ALA A 51 -19.40 2.61 -2.87
CA ALA A 51 -20.29 3.57 -2.25
C ALA A 51 -21.73 3.39 -2.74
N ASP A 52 -22.68 3.57 -1.82
CA ASP A 52 -24.11 3.65 -2.09
C ASP A 52 -24.73 4.85 -1.33
N GLY A 53 -26.05 5.03 -1.41
CA GLY A 53 -26.73 6.14 -0.73
C GLY A 53 -26.68 6.13 0.80
N ARG A 54 -26.09 5.11 1.43
CA ARG A 54 -26.04 4.91 2.89
C ARG A 54 -24.62 4.78 3.43
N SER A 55 -23.68 4.25 2.66
CA SER A 55 -22.30 4.06 3.10
C SER A 55 -21.27 4.16 1.99
N CYS A 56 -20.03 4.45 2.39
CA CYS A 56 -18.84 4.30 1.58
C CYS A 56 -17.86 3.37 2.30
N HIS A 57 -17.37 2.36 1.59
CA HIS A 57 -16.45 1.34 2.05
C HIS A 57 -15.12 1.51 1.32
N VAL A 58 -14.04 1.79 2.05
CA VAL A 58 -12.68 1.80 1.50
C VAL A 58 -12.08 0.41 1.68
N LEU A 59 -11.94 -0.32 0.57
CA LEU A 59 -11.53 -1.73 0.55
C LEU A 59 -10.03 -1.90 0.35
N ASN A 60 -9.41 -1.04 -0.49
CA ASN A 60 -7.96 -0.98 -0.67
C ASN A 60 -7.53 0.49 -0.66
N ALA A 61 -6.70 0.87 0.30
CA ALA A 61 -6.01 2.16 0.35
C ALA A 61 -4.49 1.99 0.52
N VAL A 62 -3.97 0.80 0.24
CA VAL A 62 -2.55 0.48 0.44
C VAL A 62 -1.75 1.09 -0.69
N SER A 63 -0.96 2.12 -0.36
CA SER A 63 0.05 2.73 -1.25
C SER A 63 -0.54 3.20 -2.60
N PRO A 64 -0.96 4.46 -2.76
CA PRO A 64 -0.38 5.64 -2.10
C PRO A 64 -1.19 6.20 -0.92
N GLY A 65 -2.16 5.49 -0.36
CA GLY A 65 -3.08 6.06 0.64
C GLY A 65 -2.40 6.70 1.87
N PHE A 66 -1.22 6.22 2.29
CA PHE A 66 -0.47 6.88 3.37
C PHE A 66 0.21 8.19 2.93
N THR A 67 0.60 8.29 1.66
CA THR A 67 1.21 9.49 1.07
C THR A 67 0.19 10.53 0.62
N CYS A 68 -1.03 10.12 0.22
CA CYS A 68 -2.08 11.03 -0.27
C CYS A 68 -3.40 10.88 0.48
N ALA A 69 -3.34 10.66 1.80
CA ALA A 69 -4.54 10.45 2.63
C ALA A 69 -5.56 11.60 2.53
N LEU A 70 -5.08 12.85 2.47
CA LEU A 70 -5.97 14.02 2.41
C LEU A 70 -6.65 14.16 1.04
N PRO A 71 -5.94 14.18 -0.11
CA PRO A 71 -6.58 14.18 -1.42
C PRO A 71 -7.50 12.96 -1.66
N LEU A 72 -7.13 11.78 -1.14
CA LEU A 72 -7.99 10.60 -1.23
C LEU A 72 -9.30 10.82 -0.45
N ALA A 73 -9.23 11.42 0.73
CA ALA A 73 -10.42 11.71 1.52
C ALA A 73 -11.34 12.73 0.81
N GLU A 74 -10.77 13.79 0.23
CA GLU A 74 -11.52 14.78 -0.57
C GLU A 74 -12.23 14.12 -1.76
N HIS A 75 -11.51 13.31 -2.53
CA HIS A 75 -12.06 12.56 -3.66
C HIS A 75 -13.21 11.62 -3.25
N LEU A 76 -13.08 10.92 -2.13
CA LEU A 76 -14.14 10.04 -1.61
C LEU A 76 -15.37 10.82 -1.14
N LEU A 77 -15.18 12.02 -0.57
CA LEU A 77 -16.29 12.89 -0.16
C LEU A 77 -17.10 13.38 -1.37
N ASP A 78 -16.43 13.82 -2.43
CA ASP A 78 -17.08 14.26 -3.67
C ASP A 78 -17.98 13.15 -4.25
N ILE A 79 -17.50 11.90 -4.24
CA ILE A 79 -18.26 10.73 -4.69
C ILE A 79 -19.50 10.51 -3.81
N VAL A 80 -19.34 10.56 -2.49
CA VAL A 80 -20.45 10.35 -1.55
C VAL A 80 -21.51 11.44 -1.69
N GLU A 81 -21.11 12.70 -1.85
CA GLU A 81 -22.06 13.81 -2.04
C GLU A 81 -22.79 13.71 -3.38
N GLY A 82 -22.09 13.33 -4.44
CA GLY A 82 -22.66 13.10 -5.78
C GLY A 82 -23.72 11.99 -5.81
N ILE A 83 -23.55 10.92 -5.02
CA ILE A 83 -24.55 9.84 -4.90
C ILE A 83 -25.79 10.30 -4.13
N ARG A 84 -25.63 11.13 -3.09
CA ARG A 84 -26.76 11.59 -2.25
C ARG A 84 -27.66 12.64 -2.91
N THR A 85 -27.18 13.25 -4.00
CA THR A 85 -27.91 14.29 -4.74
C THR A 85 -28.70 13.76 -5.94
N GLN A 86 -28.60 12.46 -6.24
CA GLN A 86 -29.40 11.73 -7.23
C GLN A 86 -30.60 11.06 -6.57
#